data_AF-A0A484X3D8-F1
#
_entry.id   AF-A0A484X3D8-F1
#
_cell.length_a   1.000
_cell.length_b   1.000
_cell.length_c   1.000
_cell.angle_alpha   90.00
_cell.angle_beta   90.00
_cell.angle_gamma   90.00
#
_symmetry.space_group_name_H-M   'P 1'
#
loop_
_entity.id
_entity.type
_entity.pdbx_description
1 polymer ?
#
loop_
_entity_poly.entity_id
_entity_poly.type
_entity_poly.pdbx_seq_one_letter_code
_entity_poly.pdbx_strand_id
1 'polypeptide(L)' 'MRWRLLTTAHSSRFDGKATLFVAERTRTMDPQVAWAPWVGELEVYSQDCAHVDIISPQAFEGIGPVLKGILG' A
#
# COMPACT_ATOMS: atom_id res chain seq x y z
N MET A 1 23.24 5.02 -22.15
CA MET A 1 23.20 5.51 -20.76
C MET A 1 22.70 4.38 -19.86
N ARG A 2 23.29 4.24 -18.66
CA ARG A 2 23.44 3.00 -17.89
C ARG A 2 22.31 2.83 -16.84
N TRP A 3 21.33 1.96 -17.09
CA TRP A 3 20.33 1.49 -16.11
C TRP A 3 20.91 0.39 -15.21
N ARG A 4 21.82 0.72 -14.28
CA ARG A 4 22.53 -0.32 -13.51
C ARG A 4 22.74 0.07 -12.05
N LEU A 5 21.65 0.36 -11.33
CA LEU A 5 21.65 0.62 -9.88
C LEU A 5 20.29 0.27 -9.19
N LEU A 6 19.59 -0.79 -9.60
CA LEU A 6 18.40 -1.29 -8.86
C LEU A 6 18.34 -2.82 -8.71
N THR A 7 19.44 -3.54 -8.94
CA THR A 7 19.44 -5.01 -9.01
C THR A 7 19.57 -5.75 -7.66
N THR A 8 19.31 -5.08 -6.53
CA THR A 8 19.28 -5.74 -5.20
C THR A 8 18.14 -5.24 -4.32
N ALA A 9 16.98 -4.93 -4.92
CA ALA A 9 15.75 -4.86 -4.14
C ALA A 9 15.28 -6.29 -3.87
N HIS A 10 15.63 -6.85 -2.71
CA HIS A 10 15.05 -8.09 -2.24
C HIS A 10 13.87 -7.75 -1.33
N SER A 11 12.66 -8.08 -1.78
CA SER A 11 11.51 -8.09 -0.89
C SER A 11 11.73 -9.20 0.14
N SER A 12 11.94 -8.83 1.40
CA SER A 12 11.92 -9.77 2.51
C SER A 12 10.47 -10.04 2.90
N ARG A 13 10.16 -11.29 3.21
CA ARG A 13 8.88 -11.63 3.83
C ARG A 13 8.78 -11.00 5.22
N PHE A 14 7.60 -10.45 5.53
CA PHE A 14 7.23 -9.89 6.81
C PHE A 14 6.09 -10.72 7.41
N ASP A 15 6.35 -11.45 8.49
CA ASP A 15 5.35 -12.36 9.07
C ASP A 15 4.33 -11.66 9.98
N GLY A 16 4.41 -10.33 10.11
CA GLY A 16 3.45 -9.54 10.88
C GLY A 16 2.21 -9.13 10.08
N LYS A 17 1.38 -8.32 10.74
CA LYS A 17 0.23 -7.66 10.13
C LYS A 17 0.62 -6.34 9.49
N ALA A 18 0.27 -6.14 8.22
CA ALA A 18 0.46 -4.88 7.51
C ALA A 18 -0.89 -4.27 7.12
N THR A 19 -0.95 -2.94 7.12
CA THR A 19 -2.09 -2.17 6.61
C THR A 19 -1.72 -1.54 5.28
N LEU A 20 -2.59 -1.70 4.29
CA LEU A 20 -2.39 -1.17 2.95
C LEU A 20 -3.57 -0.30 2.52
N PHE A 21 -3.29 0.96 2.17
CA PHE A 21 -4.26 1.85 1.53
C PHE A 21 -4.13 1.74 0.01
N VAL A 22 -5.24 1.48 -0.68
CA VAL A 22 -5.24 1.15 -2.11
C VAL A 22 -5.97 2.23 -2.91
N ALA A 23 -5.27 2.85 -3.86
CA ALA A 23 -5.86 3.75 -4.83
C ALA A 23 -6.61 2.96 -5.91
N GLU A 24 -7.93 2.89 -5.81
CA GLU A 24 -8.77 2.04 -6.67
C GLU A 24 -8.72 2.50 -8.14
N ARG A 25 -8.59 3.80 -8.43
CA ARG A 25 -8.63 4.32 -9.80
C ARG A 25 -7.43 3.92 -10.66
N THR A 26 -6.36 3.43 -10.02
CA THR A 26 -5.13 2.97 -10.69
C THR A 26 -4.77 1.53 -10.33
N ARG A 27 -5.71 0.78 -9.74
CA ARG A 27 -5.49 -0.61 -9.34
C ARG A 27 -5.39 -1.51 -10.58
N THR A 28 -4.31 -2.27 -10.68
CA THR A 28 -4.07 -3.23 -11.78
C THR A 28 -4.20 -4.69 -11.36
N MET A 29 -4.11 -4.97 -10.06
CA MET A 29 -4.14 -6.32 -9.49
C MET A 29 -4.85 -6.31 -8.15
N ASP A 30 -5.30 -7.48 -7.70
CA ASP A 30 -5.81 -7.65 -6.35
C ASP A 30 -4.69 -7.53 -5.31
N PRO A 31 -4.74 -6.55 -4.37
CA PRO A 31 -3.73 -6.36 -3.35
C PRO A 31 -3.52 -7.60 -2.48
N GLN A 32 -4.59 -8.33 -2.15
CA GLN A 32 -4.48 -9.54 -1.34
C GLN A 32 -3.62 -10.60 -2.05
N VAL A 33 -3.85 -10.83 -3.33
CA VAL A 33 -3.05 -11.76 -4.15
C VAL A 33 -1.62 -11.24 -4.34
N ALA A 34 -1.45 -9.94 -4.59
CA ALA A 34 -0.16 -9.33 -4.83
C ALA A 34 0.80 -9.43 -3.63
N TRP A 35 0.25 -9.30 -2.42
CA TRP A 35 1.02 -9.22 -1.18
C TRP A 35 1.03 -10.52 -0.37
N ALA A 36 0.17 -11.50 -0.68
CA ALA A 36 0.10 -12.80 0.01
C ALA A 36 1.46 -13.52 0.17
N PRO A 37 2.41 -13.48 -0.80
CA PRO A 37 3.71 -14.13 -0.62
C PRO A 37 4.63 -13.43 0.39
N TRP A 38 4.33 -12.17 0.73
CA TRP A 38 5.25 -11.25 1.39
C TRP A 38 4.80 -10.83 2.78
N VAL A 39 3.51 -10.93 3.10
CA VAL A 39 2.92 -10.44 4.35
C VAL A 39 2.14 -11.56 5.05
N GLY A 40 2.29 -11.68 6.37
CA GLY A 40 1.55 -12.65 7.18
C GLY A 40 0.05 -12.37 7.23
N GLU A 41 -0.34 -11.14 7.60
CA GLU A 41 -1.73 -10.67 7.57
C GLU A 41 -1.80 -9.31 6.88
N LEU A 42 -2.74 -9.15 5.94
CA LEU A 42 -2.92 -7.90 5.20
C LEU A 42 -4.33 -7.34 5.40
N GLU A 43 -4.39 -6.14 5.97
CA GLU A 43 -5.62 -5.36 6.07
C GLU A 43 -5.63 -4.27 4.99
N VAL A 44 -6.69 -4.24 4.18
CA VAL A 44 -6.76 -3.37 2.99
C VAL A 44 -7.87 -2.33 3.14
N TYR A 45 -7.53 -1.07 2.88
CA TYR A 45 -8.44 0.06 2.90
C TYR A 45 -8.47 0.73 1.53
N SER A 46 -9.57 0.56 0.81
CA SER A 46 -9.77 1.16 -0.52
C SER A 46 -10.02 2.66 -0.44
N GLN A 47 -9.35 3.42 -1.29
CA GLN A 47 -9.48 4.87 -1.47
C GLN A 47 -9.88 5.14 -2.91
N ASP A 48 -10.98 5.87 -3.13
CA ASP A 48 -11.43 6.27 -4.46
C ASP A 48 -10.61 7.45 -5.02
N CYS A 49 -9.33 7.19 -5.27
CA CYS A 49 -8.38 8.15 -5.81
C CYS A 49 -7.40 7.44 -6.74
N ALA A 50 -6.63 8.22 -7.52
CA ALA A 50 -5.48 7.69 -8.25
C ALA A 50 -4.26 7.60 -7.34
N HIS A 51 -3.28 6.77 -7.68
CA HIS A 51 -2.07 6.60 -6.87
C HIS A 51 -1.33 7.92 -6.61
N VAL A 52 -1.33 8.83 -7.58
CA VAL A 52 -0.70 10.16 -7.43
C VAL A 52 -1.43 11.06 -6.42
N ASP A 53 -2.71 10.80 -6.16
CA ASP A 53 -3.57 11.59 -5.29
C ASP A 53 -3.71 10.97 -3.89
N ILE A 54 -3.22 9.74 -3.66
CA ILE A 54 -3.40 9.02 -2.39
C ILE A 54 -2.72 9.71 -1.19
N ILE A 55 -1.74 10.59 -1.46
CA ILE A 55 -1.05 11.42 -0.48
C ILE A 55 -1.55 12.87 -0.47
N SER A 56 -2.64 13.17 -1.16
CA SER A 56 -3.23 14.51 -1.16
C SER A 56 -3.94 14.81 0.16
N PRO A 57 -4.08 16.09 0.55
CA PRO A 57 -4.86 16.47 1.72
C PRO A 57 -6.28 15.88 1.71
N GLN A 58 -6.92 15.84 0.54
CA GLN A 58 -8.26 15.27 0.37
C GLN A 58 -8.29 13.76 0.65
N ALA A 59 -7.31 13.00 0.19
CA ALA A 59 -7.21 11.57 0.51
C ALA A 59 -6.96 11.34 2.01
N PHE A 60 -6.20 12.23 2.66
CA PHE A 60 -5.97 12.16 4.10
C PHE A 60 -7.22 12.39 4.97
N GLU A 61 -8.27 13.01 4.45
CA GLU A 61 -9.56 13.09 5.15
C GLU A 61 -10.18 11.69 5.36
N GLY A 62 -9.97 10.77 4.41
CA GLY A 62 -10.40 9.37 4.53
C GLY A 62 -9.37 8.49 5.25
N ILE A 63 -8.09 8.65 4.95
CA ILE A 63 -6.99 7.83 5.51
C ILE A 63 -6.73 8.18 6.98
N GLY A 64 -6.79 9.46 7.36
CA GLY A 64 -6.43 9.97 8.68
C GLY A 64 -7.19 9.32 9.85
N PRO A 65 -8.53 9.23 9.80
CA PRO A 65 -9.31 8.55 10.84
C PRO A 65 -8.94 7.07 11.00
N VAL A 66 -8.67 6.36 9.89
CA VAL A 66 -8.22 4.96 9.91
C VAL A 66 -6.85 4.83 10.56
N LEU A 67 -5.89 5.66 10.15
CA LEU A 67 -4.55 5.69 10.75
C LEU A 67 -4.60 5.93 12.26
N LYS A 68 -5.44 6.87 12.71
CA LYS A 68 -5.65 7.13 14.14
C LYS A 68 -6.21 5.91 14.88
N GLY A 69 -7.11 5.15 14.27
CA GLY A 69 -7.65 3.93 14.87
C GLY A 69 -6.64 2.78 14.97
N ILE A 70 -5.63 2.75 14.10
CA ILE A 70 -4.59 1.71 14.08
C ILE A 70 -3.42 2.04 15.01
N LEU A 71 -3.04 3.31 15.08
CA LEU A 71 -1.83 3.77 15.80
C LEU A 71 -2.12 4.40 17.17
N GLY A 72 -3.38 4.68 17.49
CA GLY A 72 -3.84 5.40 18.68
C GLY A 72 -4.26 4.51 19.83
#